data_AF-A0AAW3YY46-F1
#
_entry.id   AF-A0AAW3YY46-F1
#
_cell.length_a   1.000
_cell.length_b   1.000
_cell.length_c   1.000
_cell.angle_alpha   90.00
_cell.angle_beta   90.00
_cell.angle_gamma   90.00
#
_symmetry.space_group_name_H-M   'P 1'
#
loop_
_entity.id
_entity.type
_entity.pdbx_description
1 polymer ?
#
loop_
_entity_poly.entity_id
_entity_poly.type
_entity_poly.pdbx_seq_one_letter_code
_entity_poly.pdbx_strand_id
1 'polypeptide(L)'
;MFYELGFGDNFYKYFSVEEGDVYFLYSDEEKIKLSDMLSMIHDWANQCIKKGDGNTLLAVHDFHRSVISFLTDYNDGYYLPFDDYYVNNTYPDFFLERYKNNKEEVFHVIKECTYSHLERMNAFVSKMIVMNYIYYVLKDDPKEILIFKKFLGKNNDIFLTAFSFILDVRFYIKKSHFKGLYLGCYLSKIPD
;
A
#
# COMPACT_ATOMS: atom_id res chain seq x y z
N MET A 1 1.44 3.84 1.51
CA MET A 1 2.54 3.89 0.53
C MET A 1 3.88 4.17 1.19
N PHE A 2 3.96 5.04 2.20
CA PHE A 2 5.17 5.22 3.05
C PHE A 2 5.55 4.00 3.92
N TYR A 3 4.69 2.98 3.98
CA TYR A 3 4.95 1.74 4.72
C TYR A 3 6.14 0.95 4.15
N GLU A 4 6.32 0.97 2.82
CA GLU A 4 7.46 0.35 2.14
C GLU A 4 8.76 1.16 2.35
N LEU A 5 8.65 2.42 2.79
CA LEU A 5 9.77 3.24 3.29
C LEU A 5 9.96 3.10 4.81
N GLY A 6 9.24 2.18 5.47
CA GLY A 6 9.34 1.92 6.91
C GLY A 6 8.59 2.90 7.82
N PHE A 7 7.83 3.85 7.26
CA PHE A 7 7.04 4.78 8.07
C PHE A 7 5.63 4.21 8.33
N GLY A 8 5.31 4.00 9.61
CA GLY A 8 3.96 3.64 10.04
C GLY A 8 2.95 4.80 9.95
N ASP A 9 1.68 4.48 10.18
CA ASP A 9 0.55 5.42 10.02
C ASP A 9 0.65 6.71 10.87
N ASN A 10 1.49 6.73 11.90
CA ASN A 10 1.63 7.89 12.80
C ASN A 10 2.48 9.03 12.21
N PHE A 11 3.15 8.80 11.08
CA PHE A 11 4.10 9.76 10.50
C PHE A 11 3.53 10.57 9.34
N TYR A 12 2.35 10.22 8.79
CA TYR A 12 1.74 10.95 7.67
C TYR A 12 1.55 12.45 7.95
N LYS A 13 1.28 12.82 9.22
CA LYS A 13 1.11 14.23 9.63
C LYS A 13 2.36 15.09 9.45
N TYR A 14 3.53 14.48 9.27
CA TYR A 14 4.79 15.18 9.02
C TYR A 14 5.10 15.29 7.53
N PHE A 15 4.19 14.87 6.64
CA PHE A 15 4.41 14.97 5.21
C PHE A 15 3.26 15.72 4.55
N SER A 16 3.58 16.59 3.59
CA SER A 16 2.62 17.22 2.68
C SER A 16 2.99 16.92 1.23
N VAL A 17 1.98 16.92 0.35
CA VAL A 17 2.19 16.85 -1.10
C VAL A 17 1.74 18.17 -1.69
N GLU A 18 2.65 18.87 -2.37
CA GLU A 18 2.41 20.20 -2.93
C GLU A 18 3.12 20.31 -4.29
N GLU A 19 2.40 20.76 -5.31
CA GLU A 19 2.93 20.97 -6.67
C GLU A 19 3.64 19.75 -7.28
N GLY A 20 3.19 18.53 -6.93
CA GLY A 20 3.78 17.27 -7.41
C GLY A 20 4.99 16.79 -6.60
N ASP A 21 5.40 17.52 -5.57
CA ASP A 21 6.50 17.14 -4.68
C ASP A 21 6.02 16.72 -3.30
N VAL A 22 6.83 15.91 -2.62
CA VAL A 22 6.62 15.52 -1.21
C VAL A 22 7.53 16.37 -0.31
N TYR A 23 6.97 16.92 0.75
CA TYR A 23 7.68 17.70 1.75
C TYR A 23 7.62 17.04 3.13
N PHE A 24 8.67 17.20 3.92
CA PHE A 24 8.70 16.88 5.35
C PHE A 24 8.51 18.16 6.18
N LEU A 25 7.53 18.15 7.07
CA LEU A 25 7.19 19.22 7.99
C LEU A 25 7.98 19.02 9.29
N TYR A 26 8.93 19.92 9.57
CA TYR A 26 9.77 19.85 10.77
C TYR A 26 9.44 20.93 11.82
N SER A 27 8.66 21.94 11.45
CA SER A 27 8.01 22.89 12.36
C SER A 27 6.68 23.37 11.74
N ASP A 28 5.90 24.18 12.47
CA ASP A 28 4.56 24.62 12.03
C ASP A 28 4.60 25.48 10.75
N GLU A 29 5.72 26.13 10.47
CA GLU A 29 5.90 27.02 9.31
C GLU A 29 6.98 26.55 8.33
N GLU A 30 7.78 25.54 8.71
CA GLU A 30 8.93 25.13 7.92
C GLU A 30 8.80 23.70 7.41
N LYS A 31 9.17 23.56 6.14
CA LYS A 31 9.16 22.30 5.41
C LYS A 31 10.40 22.19 4.54
N ILE A 32 10.85 20.96 4.34
CA ILE A 32 11.95 20.62 3.44
C ILE A 32 11.45 19.63 2.40
N LYS A 33 11.87 19.78 1.14
CA LYS A 33 11.54 18.80 0.11
C LYS A 33 12.15 17.45 0.51
N LEU A 34 11.36 16.38 0.40
CA LEU A 34 11.78 15.05 0.87
C LEU A 34 13.03 14.55 0.13
N SER A 35 13.18 14.90 -1.14
CA SER A 35 14.40 14.61 -1.92
C SER A 35 15.64 15.21 -1.27
N ASP A 36 15.55 16.47 -0.86
CA ASP A 36 16.68 17.24 -0.33
C ASP A 36 17.05 16.72 1.05
N MET A 37 16.05 16.42 1.88
CA MET A 37 16.25 15.78 3.17
C MET A 37 16.94 14.42 3.05
N LEU A 38 16.51 13.58 2.10
CA LEU A 38 17.15 12.27 1.90
C LEU A 38 18.58 12.43 1.37
N SER A 39 18.84 13.36 0.45
CA SER A 39 20.21 13.66 0.00
C SER A 39 21.11 14.08 1.17
N MET A 40 20.64 14.97 2.05
CA MET A 40 21.39 15.37 3.26
C MET A 40 21.69 14.18 4.19
N ILE A 41 20.70 13.30 4.41
CA ILE A 41 20.87 12.09 5.23
C ILE A 41 21.92 11.16 4.63
N HIS A 42 21.89 10.94 3.31
CA HIS A 42 22.84 10.08 2.61
C HIS A 42 24.26 10.67 2.58
N ASP A 43 24.39 11.98 2.37
CA ASP A 43 25.67 12.69 2.44
C ASP A 43 26.29 12.58 3.82
N TRP A 44 25.48 12.71 4.87
CA TRP A 44 25.92 12.53 6.25
C TRP A 44 26.30 11.06 6.53
N ALA A 45 25.47 10.10 6.11
CA ALA A 45 25.74 8.68 6.29
C ALA A 45 27.05 8.27 5.60
N ASN A 46 27.31 8.76 4.39
CA ASN A 46 28.58 8.54 3.67
C ASN A 46 29.81 8.99 4.46
N GLN A 47 29.71 10.06 5.25
CA GLN A 47 30.81 10.56 6.09
C GLN A 47 31.04 9.71 7.35
N CYS A 48 30.02 8.97 7.81
CA CYS A 48 30.06 8.21 9.05
C CYS A 48 30.33 6.70 8.85
N ILE A 49 30.40 6.22 7.60
CA ILE A 49 30.54 4.79 7.30
C ILE A 49 31.93 4.24 7.65
N LYS A 50 31.94 3.05 8.26
CA LYS A 50 33.15 2.25 8.44
C LYS A 50 33.51 1.54 7.12
N LYS A 51 34.80 1.30 6.87
CA LYS A 51 35.26 0.53 5.70
C LYS A 51 34.50 -0.81 5.59
N GLY A 52 33.72 -0.99 4.53
CA GLY A 52 32.99 -2.22 4.23
C GLY A 52 31.50 -2.04 3.90
N ASP A 53 30.85 -0.99 4.44
CA ASP A 53 29.38 -0.85 4.36
C ASP A 53 28.89 0.08 3.23
N GLY A 54 29.79 0.60 2.40
CA GLY A 54 29.47 1.60 1.36
C GLY A 54 28.49 1.10 0.29
N ASN A 55 28.59 -0.17 -0.12
CA ASN A 55 27.69 -0.73 -1.15
C ASN A 55 26.24 -0.83 -0.68
N THR A 56 26.02 -1.14 0.59
CA THR A 56 24.66 -1.20 1.16
C THR A 56 24.04 0.18 1.24
N LEU A 57 24.80 1.20 1.67
CA LEU A 57 24.28 2.57 1.71
C LEU A 57 23.93 3.07 0.30
N LEU A 58 24.79 2.80 -0.69
CA LEU A 58 24.50 3.14 -2.09
C LEU A 58 23.21 2.49 -2.58
N ALA A 59 22.99 1.20 -2.30
CA ALA A 59 21.76 0.52 -2.67
C ALA A 59 20.52 1.11 -2.00
N VAL A 60 20.61 1.48 -0.72
CA VAL A 60 19.50 2.16 0.00
C VAL A 60 19.27 3.56 -0.56
N HIS A 61 20.32 4.28 -0.93
CA HIS A 61 20.21 5.60 -1.55
C HIS A 61 19.49 5.54 -2.90
N ASP A 62 19.92 4.63 -3.78
CA ASP A 62 19.30 4.46 -5.10
C ASP A 62 17.84 4.02 -4.98
N PHE A 63 17.53 3.15 -4.01
CA PHE A 63 16.16 2.75 -3.72
C PHE A 63 15.31 3.94 -3.26
N HIS A 64 15.75 4.69 -2.25
CA HIS A 64 15.04 5.87 -1.75
C HIS A 64 14.79 6.91 -2.84
N ARG A 65 15.81 7.18 -3.67
CA ARG A 65 15.70 8.13 -4.78
C ARG A 65 14.69 7.65 -5.83
N SER A 66 14.71 6.37 -6.17
CA SER A 66 13.77 5.77 -7.12
C SER A 66 12.34 5.83 -6.60
N VAL A 67 12.12 5.59 -5.31
CA VAL A 67 10.79 5.69 -4.69
C VAL A 67 10.28 7.13 -4.69
N ILE A 68 11.10 8.12 -4.30
CA ILE A 68 10.67 9.54 -4.37
C ILE A 68 10.34 9.91 -5.81
N SER A 69 11.23 9.60 -6.76
CA SER A 69 10.99 9.90 -8.16
C SER A 69 9.69 9.27 -8.65
N PHE A 70 9.42 8.02 -8.29
CA PHE A 70 8.17 7.35 -8.61
C PHE A 70 6.94 8.05 -8.01
N LEU A 71 7.05 8.61 -6.80
CA LEU A 71 5.95 9.31 -6.13
C LEU A 71 5.72 10.73 -6.66
N THR A 72 6.76 11.41 -7.13
CA THR A 72 6.72 12.83 -7.53
C THR A 72 6.69 13.04 -9.04
N ASP A 73 7.07 12.05 -9.84
CA ASP A 73 7.00 12.11 -11.31
C ASP A 73 5.57 11.84 -11.79
N TYR A 74 4.65 12.69 -11.34
CA TYR A 74 3.25 12.65 -11.71
C TYR A 74 3.05 13.40 -13.03
N ASN A 75 2.94 12.64 -14.12
CA ASN A 75 2.31 13.11 -15.35
C ASN A 75 0.93 12.44 -15.45
N ASP A 76 -0.10 13.18 -15.90
CA ASP A 76 -1.49 12.69 -16.05
C ASP A 76 -1.62 11.42 -16.93
N GLY A 77 -0.55 11.03 -17.65
CA GLY A 77 -0.45 9.81 -18.46
C GLY A 77 0.52 8.76 -17.93
N TYR A 78 1.00 8.84 -16.67
CA TYR A 78 1.89 7.83 -16.12
C TYR A 78 1.14 6.52 -15.89
N TYR A 79 1.51 5.50 -16.66
CA TYR A 79 1.05 4.14 -16.46
C TYR A 79 2.15 3.31 -15.78
N LEU A 80 1.79 2.57 -14.74
CA LEU A 80 2.66 1.58 -14.15
C LEU A 80 3.15 0.61 -15.25
N PRO A 81 4.47 0.40 -15.40
CA PRO A 81 5.04 -0.38 -16.48
C PRO A 81 4.95 -1.91 -16.21
N PHE A 82 3.82 -2.36 -15.65
CA PHE A 82 3.57 -3.78 -15.41
C PHE A 82 2.63 -4.33 -16.48
N ASP A 83 3.05 -5.41 -17.13
CA ASP A 83 2.20 -6.21 -18.02
C ASP A 83 1.28 -7.12 -17.17
N ASP A 84 0.32 -6.49 -16.49
CA ASP A 84 -0.65 -7.15 -15.61
C ASP A 84 -2.06 -6.76 -16.04
N TYR A 85 -2.92 -7.76 -16.27
CA TYR A 85 -4.29 -7.58 -16.72
C TYR A 85 -5.11 -6.66 -15.79
N TYR A 86 -4.79 -6.62 -14.51
CA TYR A 86 -5.51 -5.84 -13.51
C TYR A 86 -4.82 -4.53 -13.12
N VAL A 87 -3.72 -4.14 -13.79
CA VAL A 87 -2.94 -2.94 -13.44
C VAL A 87 -3.79 -1.68 -13.31
N ASN A 88 -4.87 -1.55 -14.09
CA ASN A 88 -5.77 -0.39 -13.99
C ASN A 88 -6.48 -0.26 -12.64
N ASN A 89 -6.70 -1.38 -11.91
CA ASN A 89 -7.30 -1.35 -10.57
C ASN A 89 -6.34 -0.80 -9.50
N THR A 90 -5.07 -0.54 -9.86
CA THR A 90 -4.14 0.19 -8.98
C THR A 90 -4.41 1.69 -8.96
N TYR A 91 -5.09 2.25 -9.97
CA TYR A 91 -5.46 3.66 -9.99
C TYR A 91 -6.74 3.87 -9.17
N PRO A 92 -6.73 4.79 -8.19
CA PRO A 92 -7.88 5.06 -7.32
C PRO A 92 -9.19 5.36 -8.06
N ASP A 93 -9.15 6.22 -9.07
CA ASP A 93 -10.36 6.66 -9.78
C ASP A 93 -11.02 5.50 -10.53
N PHE A 94 -10.21 4.72 -11.26
CA PHE A 94 -10.68 3.52 -11.97
C PHE A 94 -11.22 2.48 -10.99
N PHE A 95 -10.51 2.23 -9.88
CA PHE A 95 -10.96 1.31 -8.83
C PHE A 95 -12.30 1.74 -8.24
N LEU A 96 -12.43 3.01 -7.87
CA LEU A 96 -13.63 3.57 -7.23
C LEU A 96 -14.83 3.56 -8.17
N GLU A 97 -14.64 3.95 -9.43
CA GLU A 97 -15.69 3.91 -10.45
C GLU A 97 -16.22 2.47 -10.59
N ARG A 98 -15.31 1.51 -10.76
CA ARG A 98 -15.66 0.10 -10.91
C ARG A 98 -16.29 -0.48 -9.65
N TYR A 99 -15.83 -0.08 -8.46
CA TYR A 99 -16.40 -0.52 -7.19
C TYR A 99 -17.85 -0.04 -7.00
N LYS A 100 -18.14 1.21 -7.42
CA LYS A 100 -19.49 1.80 -7.38
C LYS A 100 -20.43 1.13 -8.38
N ASN A 101 -19.95 0.88 -9.59
CA ASN A 101 -20.78 0.41 -10.71
C ASN A 101 -20.88 -1.13 -10.78
N ASN A 102 -19.83 -1.85 -10.40
CA ASN A 102 -19.74 -3.30 -10.48
C ASN A 102 -18.86 -3.89 -9.35
N LYS A 103 -19.39 -3.86 -8.13
CA LYS A 103 -18.69 -4.33 -6.92
C LYS A 103 -18.20 -5.78 -7.02
N GLU A 104 -18.99 -6.66 -7.64
CA GLU A 104 -18.64 -8.09 -7.79
C GLU A 104 -17.37 -8.29 -8.63
N GLU A 105 -17.19 -7.48 -9.67
CA GLU A 105 -16.00 -7.53 -10.50
C GLU A 105 -14.75 -7.11 -9.73
N VAL A 106 -14.84 -6.07 -8.90
CA VAL A 106 -13.73 -5.68 -8.01
C VAL A 106 -13.44 -6.77 -6.98
N PHE A 107 -14.47 -7.42 -6.43
CA PHE A 107 -14.29 -8.55 -5.52
C PHE A 107 -13.65 -9.77 -6.21
N HIS A 108 -13.95 -10.02 -7.48
CA HIS A 108 -13.21 -11.00 -8.27
C HIS A 108 -11.73 -10.63 -8.34
N VAL A 109 -11.38 -9.39 -8.68
CA VAL A 109 -9.97 -8.95 -8.73
C VAL A 109 -9.28 -9.15 -7.37
N ILE A 110 -9.91 -8.69 -6.28
CA ILE A 110 -9.34 -8.83 -4.92
C ILE A 110 -9.15 -10.30 -4.56
N LYS A 111 -10.09 -11.17 -4.94
CA LYS A 111 -9.96 -12.61 -4.77
C LYS A 111 -8.74 -13.14 -5.54
N GLU A 112 -8.56 -12.77 -6.80
CA GLU A 112 -7.43 -13.21 -7.62
C GLU A 112 -6.08 -12.73 -7.07
N CYS A 113 -6.01 -11.52 -6.49
CA CYS A 113 -4.81 -11.02 -5.80
C CYS A 113 -4.26 -11.96 -4.72
N THR A 114 -5.11 -12.85 -4.19
CA THR A 114 -4.79 -13.71 -3.03
C THR A 114 -4.27 -15.09 -3.42
N TYR A 115 -4.35 -15.45 -4.71
CA TYR A 115 -3.84 -16.71 -5.22
C TYR A 115 -2.41 -16.53 -5.76
N SER A 116 -1.44 -16.99 -4.96
CA SER A 116 0.00 -16.96 -5.29
C SER A 116 0.41 -17.84 -6.49
N HIS A 117 -0.53 -18.62 -7.04
CA HIS A 117 -0.27 -19.55 -8.16
C HIS A 117 -0.54 -18.94 -9.54
N LEU A 118 -1.12 -17.76 -9.61
CA LEU A 118 -1.35 -17.08 -10.87
C LEU A 118 -0.10 -16.26 -11.23
N GLU A 119 0.78 -16.87 -12.01
CA GLU A 119 1.98 -16.23 -12.61
C GLU A 119 1.68 -14.93 -13.39
N ARG A 120 0.40 -14.60 -13.61
CA ARG A 120 -0.06 -13.42 -14.33
C ARG A 120 -0.16 -12.15 -13.50
N MET A 121 -0.26 -12.24 -12.16
CA MET A 121 -0.37 -11.05 -11.32
C MET A 121 0.95 -10.71 -10.62
N ASN A 122 1.41 -9.48 -10.80
CA ASN A 122 2.58 -8.99 -10.09
C ASN A 122 2.22 -8.73 -8.62
N ALA A 123 3.04 -9.22 -7.68
CA ALA A 123 2.80 -9.05 -6.24
C ALA A 123 2.64 -7.58 -5.82
N PHE A 124 3.35 -6.66 -6.48
CA PHE A 124 3.19 -5.22 -6.27
C PHE A 124 1.81 -4.73 -6.72
N VAL A 125 1.35 -5.13 -7.90
CA VAL A 125 0.03 -4.79 -8.43
C VAL A 125 -1.07 -5.32 -7.50
N SER A 126 -0.96 -6.58 -7.06
CA SER A 126 -1.90 -7.18 -6.10
C SER A 126 -2.01 -6.40 -4.80
N LYS A 127 -0.87 -6.00 -4.22
CA LYS A 127 -0.84 -5.18 -3.00
C LYS A 127 -1.47 -3.81 -3.23
N MET A 128 -1.15 -3.13 -4.34
CA MET A 128 -1.71 -1.82 -4.67
C MET A 128 -3.23 -1.85 -4.83
N ILE A 129 -3.78 -2.87 -5.50
CA ILE A 129 -5.23 -3.06 -5.62
C ILE A 129 -5.88 -3.26 -4.25
N VAL A 130 -5.29 -4.11 -3.41
CA VAL A 130 -5.81 -4.33 -2.05
C VAL A 130 -5.67 -3.09 -1.18
N MET A 131 -4.61 -2.29 -1.35
CA MET A 131 -4.47 -1.00 -0.66
C MET A 131 -5.60 -0.04 -1.05
N ASN A 132 -6.02 0.01 -2.31
CA ASN A 132 -7.19 0.80 -2.72
C ASN A 132 -8.46 0.32 -2.03
N TYR A 133 -8.70 -0.99 -1.99
CA TYR A 133 -9.85 -1.55 -1.28
C TYR A 133 -9.81 -1.19 0.21
N ILE A 134 -8.63 -1.27 0.84
CA ILE A 134 -8.47 -0.93 2.24
C ILE A 134 -8.76 0.56 2.46
N TYR A 135 -8.10 1.45 1.72
CA TYR A 135 -8.14 2.87 1.98
C TYR A 135 -9.49 3.49 1.65
N TYR A 136 -10.08 3.13 0.51
CA TYR A 136 -11.31 3.75 0.01
C TYR A 136 -12.59 3.05 0.46
N VAL A 137 -12.49 1.82 0.97
CA VAL A 137 -13.67 1.05 1.39
C VAL A 137 -13.59 0.67 2.87
N LEU A 138 -12.58 -0.11 3.27
CA LEU A 138 -12.56 -0.70 4.62
C LEU A 138 -12.17 0.27 5.73
N LYS A 139 -11.35 1.30 5.44
CA LYS A 139 -10.84 2.25 6.42
C LYS A 139 -11.97 2.93 7.19
N ASP A 140 -12.98 3.40 6.47
CA ASP A 140 -14.11 4.14 7.04
C ASP A 140 -15.34 3.25 7.31
N ASP A 141 -15.51 2.14 6.57
CA ASP A 141 -16.53 1.14 6.84
C ASP A 141 -15.99 -0.31 6.82
N PRO A 142 -15.43 -0.79 7.95
CA PRO A 142 -14.94 -2.16 8.05
C PRO A 142 -16.00 -3.24 7.80
N LYS A 143 -17.31 -2.92 7.83
CA LYS A 143 -18.40 -3.89 7.60
C LYS A 143 -18.46 -4.34 6.15
N GLU A 144 -17.91 -3.59 5.20
CA GLU A 144 -17.82 -3.97 3.80
C GLU A 144 -17.08 -5.32 3.59
N ILE A 145 -16.20 -5.70 4.52
CA ILE A 145 -15.58 -7.04 4.52
C ILE A 145 -16.62 -8.18 4.58
N LEU A 146 -17.78 -7.95 5.20
CA LEU A 146 -18.86 -8.94 5.28
C LEU A 146 -19.57 -9.11 3.94
N ILE A 147 -19.64 -8.05 3.13
CA ILE A 147 -20.17 -8.12 1.77
C ILE A 147 -19.21 -8.92 0.90
N PHE A 148 -17.91 -8.66 1.00
CA PHE A 148 -16.89 -9.47 0.34
C PHE A 148 -16.93 -10.94 0.77
N LYS A 149 -17.07 -11.21 2.08
CA LYS A 149 -17.27 -12.57 2.59
C LYS A 149 -18.50 -13.26 1.98
N LYS A 150 -19.62 -12.53 1.87
CA LYS A 150 -20.85 -13.07 1.27
C LYS A 150 -20.65 -13.42 -0.20
N PHE A 151 -19.93 -12.57 -0.94
CA PHE A 151 -19.58 -12.79 -2.34
C PHE A 151 -18.74 -14.07 -2.54
N LEU A 152 -17.75 -14.32 -1.68
CA LEU A 152 -16.93 -15.55 -1.74
C LEU A 152 -17.71 -16.84 -1.40
N GLY A 153 -18.96 -16.69 -0.96
CA GLY A 153 -19.86 -17.80 -0.69
C GLY A 153 -19.50 -18.58 0.58
N LYS A 154 -19.74 -19.89 0.55
CA LYS A 154 -19.58 -20.77 1.73
C LYS A 154 -18.14 -21.28 1.93
N ASN A 155 -17.20 -20.93 1.05
CA ASN A 155 -15.83 -21.38 1.16
C ASN A 155 -15.05 -20.52 2.17
N ASN A 156 -15.04 -20.96 3.42
CA ASN A 156 -14.39 -20.25 4.52
C ASN A 156 -12.86 -20.15 4.34
N ASP A 157 -12.23 -21.10 3.64
CA ASP A 157 -10.78 -21.08 3.44
C ASP A 157 -10.37 -19.99 2.44
N ILE A 158 -11.14 -19.80 1.36
CA ILE A 158 -10.90 -18.71 0.41
C ILE A 158 -11.02 -17.35 1.12
N PHE A 159 -12.05 -17.17 1.94
CA PHE A 159 -12.20 -15.94 2.71
C PHE A 159 -11.06 -15.76 3.73
N LEU A 160 -10.64 -16.83 4.41
CA LEU A 160 -9.52 -16.75 5.36
C LEU A 160 -8.22 -16.33 4.66
N THR A 161 -7.91 -16.91 3.50
CA THR A 161 -6.74 -16.55 2.70
C THR A 161 -6.80 -15.09 2.27
N ALA A 162 -7.94 -14.65 1.73
CA ALA A 162 -8.10 -13.28 1.29
C ALA A 162 -8.04 -12.28 2.45
N PHE A 163 -8.65 -12.60 3.57
CA PHE A 163 -8.66 -11.74 4.75
C PHE A 163 -7.28 -11.67 5.41
N SER A 164 -6.53 -12.79 5.41
CA SER A 164 -5.12 -12.81 5.83
C SER A 164 -4.29 -11.88 4.96
N PHE A 165 -4.42 -11.98 3.63
CA PHE A 165 -3.70 -11.11 2.70
C PHE A 165 -4.02 -9.63 2.92
N ILE A 166 -5.31 -9.27 3.05
CA ILE A 166 -5.76 -7.90 3.34
C ILE A 166 -5.11 -7.36 4.62
N LEU A 167 -5.02 -8.16 5.68
CA LEU A 167 -4.39 -7.75 6.94
C LEU A 167 -2.86 -7.71 6.86
N ASP A 168 -2.25 -8.58 6.06
CA ASP A 168 -0.80 -8.64 5.86
C ASP A 168 -0.25 -7.44 5.08
N VAL A 169 -1.09 -6.76 4.30
CA VAL A 169 -0.75 -5.45 3.71
C VAL A 169 -0.43 -4.39 4.79
N ARG A 170 -0.93 -4.56 6.02
CA ARG A 170 -0.64 -3.71 7.20
C ARG A 170 -0.81 -2.20 6.95
N PHE A 171 -1.81 -1.84 6.15
CA PHE A 171 -2.08 -0.46 5.73
C PHE A 171 -3.41 0.03 6.30
N TYR A 172 -3.44 1.07 7.14
CA TYR A 172 -4.63 1.71 7.73
C TYR A 172 -5.60 0.86 8.58
N ILE A 173 -5.62 -0.45 8.41
CA ILE A 173 -6.48 -1.37 9.15
C ILE A 173 -5.65 -2.36 9.97
N LYS A 174 -6.29 -2.86 11.02
CA LYS A 174 -5.75 -3.83 11.99
C LYS A 174 -6.90 -4.74 12.41
N LYS A 175 -6.61 -5.92 12.97
CA LYS A 175 -7.64 -6.86 13.47
C LYS A 175 -8.69 -6.19 14.37
N SER A 176 -8.28 -5.19 15.17
CA SER A 176 -9.18 -4.44 16.06
C SER A 176 -10.34 -3.77 15.34
N HIS A 177 -10.15 -3.31 14.09
CA HIS A 177 -11.19 -2.64 13.30
C HIS A 177 -12.34 -3.59 12.92
N PHE A 178 -12.11 -4.90 12.99
CA PHE A 178 -13.11 -5.92 12.66
C PHE A 178 -13.73 -6.57 13.90
N LYS A 179 -13.42 -6.08 15.11
CA LYS A 179 -14.05 -6.55 16.36
C LYS A 179 -15.55 -6.24 16.31
N GLY A 180 -16.36 -7.18 16.80
CA GLY A 180 -17.83 -7.06 16.78
C GLY A 180 -18.50 -7.44 15.46
N LEU A 181 -17.73 -7.78 14.40
CA LEU A 181 -18.28 -8.23 13.12
C LEU A 181 -18.49 -9.76 13.03
N TYR A 182 -18.43 -10.47 14.16
CA TYR A 182 -18.53 -11.94 14.23
C TYR A 182 -17.48 -12.69 13.38
N LEU A 183 -16.33 -12.07 13.12
CA LEU A 183 -15.19 -12.67 12.39
C LEU A 183 -14.14 -13.30 13.30
N GLY A 184 -14.46 -13.52 14.59
CA GLY A 184 -13.50 -13.95 15.60
C GLY A 184 -12.75 -15.24 15.24
N CYS A 185 -13.43 -16.22 14.65
CA CYS A 185 -12.82 -17.49 14.22
C CYS A 185 -11.82 -17.35 13.06
N TYR A 186 -11.92 -16.29 12.27
CA TYR A 186 -10.94 -15.94 11.24
C TYR A 186 -9.79 -15.16 11.86
N LEU A 187 -10.11 -14.10 12.60
CA LEU A 187 -9.12 -13.23 13.25
C LEU A 187 -8.15 -14.00 14.16
N SER A 188 -8.62 -15.06 14.84
CA SER A 188 -7.78 -15.91 15.69
C SER A 188 -6.77 -16.78 14.94
N LYS A 189 -6.99 -17.02 13.64
CA LYS A 189 -6.10 -17.84 12.78
C LYS A 189 -5.04 -17.01 12.06
N ILE A 190 -5.23 -15.70 12.02
CA ILE A 190 -4.31 -14.76 11.36
C ILE A 190 -3.27 -14.35 12.41
N PRO A 191 -1.95 -14.38 12.13
CA PRO A 191 -0.91 -13.86 13.03
C PRO A 191 -1.03 -12.35 13.23
N ASP A 192 -0.51 -11.81 14.33
CA ASP A 192 -0.48 -10.36 14.58
C ASP A 192 0.56 -9.62 13.72
#